data_AF-A0A679ITU0-F1
#
_entry.id   AF-A0A679ITU0-F1
#
_cell.length_a   1.000
_cell.length_b   1.000
_cell.length_c   1.000
_cell.angle_alpha   90.00
_cell.angle_beta   90.00
_cell.angle_gamma   90.00
#
_symmetry.space_group_name_H-M   'P 1'
#
loop_
_entity.id
_entity.type
_entity.pdbx_description
1 polymer ?
#
loop_
_entity_poly.entity_id
_entity_poly.type
_entity_poly.pdbx_seq_one_letter_code
_entity_poly.pdbx_strand_id
1 'polypeptide(L)' 'MILRLACSTALLFAVFLPHAATAGPAQDYEFRPRSVRNACRPPLKFAAGACVRRCPAGYRDNGPTCGFKSMRR' A
#
# COMPACT_ATOMS: atom_id res chain seq x y z
N MET A 1 -40.55 -0.56 46.87
CA MET A 1 -40.45 -1.71 45.92
C MET A 1 -40.40 -1.28 44.45
N ILE A 2 -41.05 -0.17 44.06
CA ILE A 2 -41.14 0.29 42.66
C ILE A 2 -39.77 0.74 42.09
N LEU A 3 -38.91 1.34 42.91
CA LEU A 3 -37.58 1.81 42.51
C LEU A 3 -36.62 0.69 42.09
N ARG A 4 -36.80 -0.52 42.64
CA ARG A 4 -35.95 -1.69 42.32
C ARG A 4 -36.29 -2.25 40.93
N LEU A 5 -37.58 -2.26 40.56
CA LEU A 5 -38.03 -2.72 39.24
C LEU A 5 -37.52 -1.83 38.10
N ALA A 6 -37.47 -0.51 38.30
CA ALA A 6 -37.00 0.43 37.27
C ALA A 6 -35.49 0.32 36.97
N CYS A 7 -34.69 -0.08 37.96
CA CYS A 7 -33.26 -0.27 37.78
C CYS A 7 -32.96 -1.56 36.99
N SER A 8 -33.74 -2.61 37.22
CA SER A 8 -33.60 -3.89 36.53
C SER A 8 -33.94 -3.79 35.03
N THR A 9 -34.93 -2.99 34.65
CA THR A 9 -35.30 -2.80 33.24
C THR A 9 -34.28 -1.98 32.46
N ALA A 10 -33.64 -1.00 33.11
CA ALA A 10 -32.58 -0.18 32.48
C ALA A 10 -31.32 -1.01 32.14
N LEU A 11 -30.95 -1.95 33.02
CA LEU A 11 -29.78 -2.82 32.80
C LEU A 11 -29.98 -3.79 31.63
N LEU A 12 -31.20 -4.30 31.41
CA LEU A 12 -31.50 -5.20 30.30
C LEU A 12 -31.45 -4.50 28.94
N PHE A 13 -31.77 -3.20 28.87
CA PHE A 13 -31.69 -2.42 27.63
C PHE A 13 -30.24 -2.13 27.19
N ALA A 14 -29.30 -2.04 28.13
CA ALA A 14 -27.90 -1.73 27.82
C ALA A 14 -27.16 -2.87 27.09
N VAL A 15 -27.62 -4.11 27.22
CA VAL A 15 -26.98 -5.30 26.61
C VAL A 15 -27.37 -5.48 25.14
N PHE A 16 -28.49 -4.89 24.70
CA PHE A 16 -28.96 -4.99 23.31
C PHE A 16 -28.34 -3.95 22.36
N LEU A 17 -27.37 -3.13 22.80
CA LEU A 17 -26.69 -2.21 21.88
C LEU A 17 -25.79 -3.01 20.92
N PRO A 18 -26.04 -2.95 19.60
CA PRO A 18 -25.19 -3.60 18.62
C PRO A 18 -23.82 -2.93 18.67
N HIS A 19 -22.80 -3.70 19.07
CA HIS A 19 -21.42 -3.26 19.04
C HIS A 19 -20.97 -3.23 17.58
N ALA A 20 -21.14 -2.08 16.93
CA ALA A 20 -20.60 -1.82 15.61
C ALA A 20 -19.07 -1.75 15.73
N ALA A 21 -18.38 -2.86 15.45
CA ALA A 21 -16.94 -2.88 15.29
C ALA A 21 -16.60 -2.05 14.05
N THR A 22 -16.04 -0.86 14.26
CA THR A 22 -15.51 -0.01 13.20
C THR A 22 -14.21 -0.63 12.68
N ALA A 23 -14.30 -1.47 11.66
CA ALA A 23 -13.13 -1.89 10.90
C ALA A 23 -12.51 -0.63 10.25
N GLY A 24 -11.28 -0.28 10.65
CA GLY A 24 -10.55 0.84 10.08
C GLY A 24 -10.31 0.67 8.58
N PRO A 25 -10.05 1.75 7.83
CA PRO A 25 -9.95 1.70 6.38
C PRO A 25 -8.85 0.72 5.95
N ALA A 26 -9.21 -0.28 5.15
CA ALA A 26 -8.27 -1.17 4.48
C ALA A 26 -7.36 -0.31 3.59
N GLN A 27 -6.10 -0.15 3.99
CA GLN A 27 -5.11 0.56 3.20
C GLN A 27 -4.72 -0.35 2.03
N ASP A 28 -5.15 -0.03 0.82
CA ASP A 28 -4.59 -0.64 -0.38
C ASP A 28 -3.13 -0.17 -0.47
N TYR A 29 -2.19 -1.09 -0.28
CA TYR A 29 -0.77 -0.78 -0.49
C TYR A 29 -0.50 -0.82 -2.00
N GLU A 30 -1.00 0.18 -2.73
CA GLU A 30 -0.57 0.45 -4.09
C GLU A 30 0.91 0.85 -4.03
N PHE A 31 1.80 -0.14 -4.21
CA PHE A 31 3.22 0.11 -4.48
C PHE A 31 3.30 0.82 -5.82
N ARG A 32 3.10 2.14 -5.83
CA ARG A 32 3.28 2.95 -7.03
C ARG A 32 4.78 2.96 -7.32
N PRO A 33 5.26 2.28 -8.39
CA PRO A 33 6.69 2.32 -8.70
C PRO A 33 7.02 3.78 -9.01
N ARG A 34 7.71 4.43 -8.07
CA ARG A 34 8.20 5.80 -8.22
C ARG A 34 8.89 5.85 -9.58
N SER A 35 8.43 6.74 -10.46
CA SER A 35 8.83 6.76 -11.86
C SER A 35 10.35 6.78 -11.97
N VAL A 36 10.94 5.60 -12.21
CA VAL A 36 12.39 5.38 -12.26
C VAL A 36 13.08 6.21 -13.33
N ARG A 37 12.29 6.78 -14.25
CA ARG A 37 12.73 7.70 -15.29
C ARG A 37 13.43 8.96 -14.75
N ASN A 38 13.00 9.47 -13.59
CA ASN A 38 13.60 10.66 -12.96
C ASN A 38 14.41 10.32 -11.70
N ALA A 39 14.66 9.03 -11.44
CA ALA A 39 15.48 8.62 -10.30
C ALA A 39 16.95 9.02 -10.47
N CYS A 40 17.40 9.15 -11.72
CA CYS A 40 18.77 9.52 -12.06
C CYS A 40 18.80 10.90 -12.73
N ARG A 41 19.85 11.69 -12.43
CA ARG A 41 20.10 12.96 -13.13
C ARG A 41 20.51 12.65 -14.59
N PRO A 42 19.95 13.36 -15.59
CA PRO A 42 20.42 13.23 -16.97
C PRO A 42 21.95 13.46 -17.04
N PRO A 43 22.74 12.68 -17.81
CA PRO A 43 22.37 11.68 -18.83
C PRO A 43 22.39 10.22 -18.31
N LEU A 44 22.30 9.99 -17.00
CA LEU A 44 22.37 8.64 -16.41
C LEU A 44 21.02 7.92 -16.53
N LYS A 45 21.09 6.60 -16.66
CA LYS A 45 19.94 5.70 -16.79
C LYS A 45 19.78 4.87 -15.52
N PHE A 46 18.54 4.67 -15.08
CA PHE A 46 18.27 3.84 -13.90
C PHE A 46 18.25 2.35 -14.26
N ALA A 47 19.06 1.54 -13.59
CA ALA A 47 19.14 0.08 -13.76
C ALA A 47 19.28 -0.60 -12.38
N ALA A 48 18.33 -1.47 -12.02
CA ALA A 48 18.41 -2.31 -10.81
C ALA A 48 18.81 -1.56 -9.50
N GLY A 49 18.31 -0.34 -9.29
CA GLY A 49 18.63 0.46 -8.10
C GLY A 49 19.87 1.36 -8.20
N ALA A 50 20.58 1.33 -9.33
CA ALA A 50 21.76 2.15 -9.57
C ALA A 50 21.59 3.05 -10.80
N CYS A 51 22.32 4.17 -10.82
CA CYS A 51 22.41 5.07 -11.98
C CYS A 51 23.65 4.72 -12.81
N VAL A 52 23.44 4.31 -14.07
CA VAL A 52 24.49 3.84 -14.98
C VAL A 52 24.53 4.68 -16.27
N ARG A 53 25.70 4.85 -16.88
CA ARG A 53 25.82 5.56 -18.18
C ARG A 53 25.37 4.70 -19.38
N ARG A 54 25.57 3.39 -19.30
CA ARG A 54 25.18 2.40 -20.31
C ARG A 54 24.48 1.22 -19.62
N CYS A 55 23.47 0.63 -20.26
CA CYS A 55 22.76 -0.51 -19.68
C CYS A 55 23.66 -1.76 -19.62
N PRO A 56 23.65 -2.51 -18.49
CA PRO A 56 24.42 -3.75 -18.36
C PRO A 56 23.86 -4.88 -19.23
N ALA A 57 24.64 -5.94 -19.41
CA ALA A 57 24.23 -7.12 -20.17
C ALA A 57 22.91 -7.71 -19.60
N GLY A 58 22.02 -8.15 -20.48
CA GLY A 58 20.68 -8.63 -20.09
C GLY A 58 19.64 -7.52 -19.88
N TYR A 59 20.01 -6.24 -19.93
CA TYR A 59 19.07 -5.12 -19.91
C TYR A 59 18.88 -4.51 -21.30
N ARG A 60 17.67 -4.02 -21.58
CA ARG A 60 17.34 -3.21 -22.76
C ARG A 60 17.29 -1.75 -22.38
N ASP A 61 17.88 -0.93 -23.23
CA ASP A 61 17.79 0.52 -23.13
C ASP A 61 16.38 1.00 -23.47
N ASN A 62 15.72 1.67 -22.55
CA ASN A 62 14.39 2.25 -22.73
C ASN A 62 14.42 3.78 -22.58
N GLY A 63 15.55 4.42 -22.94
CA GLY A 63 15.74 5.86 -22.79
C GLY A 63 16.33 6.20 -21.39
N PRO A 64 15.55 6.76 -20.45
CA PRO A 64 16.05 7.12 -19.11
C PRO A 64 16.22 5.93 -18.15
N THR A 65 15.84 4.71 -18.56
CA THR A 65 15.89 3.51 -17.72
C THR A 65 16.39 2.32 -18.53
N CYS A 66 16.99 1.37 -17.83
CA CYS A 66 17.35 0.06 -18.35
C CYS A 66 16.31 -0.95 -17.83
N GLY A 67 15.51 -1.52 -18.73
CA GLY A 67 14.55 -2.56 -18.38
C GLY A 67 15.18 -3.93 -18.55
N PHE A 68 15.00 -4.83 -17.59
CA PHE A 68 15.52 -6.19 -17.73
C PHE A 68 14.86 -6.86 -18.94
N LYS A 69 15.66 -7.44 -19.85
CA LYS A 69 15.13 -8.32 -20.89
C LYS A 69 14.77 -9.61 -20.17
N SER A 70 13.52 -9.74 -19.72
CA SER A 70 13.06 -11.02 -19.21
C SER A 70 13.34 -12.08 -20.28
N MET A 71 13.97 -13.19 -19.88
CA MET A 71 13.97 -14.39 -20.68
C MET A 71 12.49 -14.80 -20.78
N ARG A 72 11.80 -14.40 -21.84
CA ARG A 72 10.51 -15.00 -22.20
C ARG A 72 10.76 -16.50 -22.27
N ARG A 73 10.24 -17.24 -21.29
CA ARG A 73 10.06 -18.69 -21.38
C ARG A 73 9.00 -19.00 -22.42
#